data_AF-A0A401RPP8-F1
#
_entry.id   AF-A0A401RPP8-F1
#
_cell.length_a   1.000
_cell.length_b   1.000
_cell.length_c   1.000
_cell.angle_alpha   90.00
_cell.angle_beta   90.00
_cell.angle_gamma   90.00
#
_symmetry.space_group_name_H-M   'P 1'
#
loop_
_entity.id
_entity.type
_entity.pdbx_description
1 polymer ?
#
loop_
_entity_poly.entity_id
_entity_poly.type
_entity_poly.pdbx_seq_one_letter_code
_entity_poly.pdbx_strand_id
1 'polypeptide(L)'
;MKSVKELPVATHVGRQVTDTRPCSSLRIKASCGHIAEPLSLKAWAKSRIDTGIHSFPCQTCKKEWVWQEVCKLSLFTEEERDCYEKKLVELTKDDTASYKKCPDCNYLVQRVDPDNLCVECLSCSNVKGKLYQFCWDCMREWNNPASQNTDCGNKSCSITAMLLSCPLIEAPNIEVHQCPVVRACPNCETLVSHCQQGCPQVMCPNCFYEFCYRCLGIEGCKFAEFVELRDDDDDDDDDDDDSVYEDLNDFCECIRAGRQKITGRKNYKINPNYKLDRDLTDSEVEGDFNYRFS
;
A
#
# COMPACT_ATOMS: atom_id res chain seq x y z
N MET A 1 -77.53 37.26 54.31
CA MET A 1 -78.43 36.10 54.07
C MET A 1 -79.06 36.24 52.69
N LYS A 2 -79.12 35.14 51.92
CA LYS A 2 -79.49 34.98 50.48
C LYS A 2 -78.33 35.28 49.51
N SER A 3 -77.68 34.25 48.93
CA SER A 3 -78.07 33.44 47.74
C SER A 3 -78.13 34.26 46.45
N VAL A 4 -77.68 33.86 45.26
CA VAL A 4 -77.03 32.68 44.64
C VAL A 4 -76.69 33.19 43.22
N LYS A 5 -75.61 32.70 42.57
CA LYS A 5 -75.67 32.10 41.22
C LYS A 5 -74.27 31.72 40.72
N GLU A 6 -74.17 30.45 40.39
CA GLU A 6 -73.04 29.73 39.82
C GLU A 6 -72.84 30.01 38.31
N LEU A 7 -71.55 29.97 37.90
CA LEU A 7 -70.92 29.34 36.70
C LEU A 7 -71.36 29.74 35.27
N PRO A 8 -70.43 29.81 34.27
CA PRO A 8 -69.71 28.62 33.77
C PRO A 8 -68.20 28.83 33.41
N VAL A 9 -67.34 27.81 33.67
CA VAL A 9 -66.76 26.81 32.73
C VAL A 9 -65.64 27.40 31.86
N ALA A 10 -64.49 26.81 31.59
CA ALA A 10 -63.65 25.74 32.13
C ALA A 10 -62.36 25.83 31.28
N THR A 11 -61.22 25.32 31.75
CA THR A 11 -60.44 24.31 30.99
C THR A 11 -59.15 23.90 31.73
N HIS A 12 -59.03 22.56 31.87
CA HIS A 12 -57.85 21.71 31.97
C HIS A 12 -56.79 22.01 33.06
N VAL A 13 -56.69 21.24 34.16
CA VAL A 13 -56.33 19.80 34.30
C VAL A 13 -55.01 19.44 33.61
N GLY A 14 -54.03 18.97 34.39
CA GLY A 14 -53.07 17.98 33.90
C GLY A 14 -51.61 18.22 34.28
N ARG A 15 -51.26 17.83 35.50
CA ARG A 15 -49.94 17.81 36.12
C ARG A 15 -48.99 16.77 35.50
N GLN A 16 -47.69 17.13 35.48
CA GLN A 16 -46.48 16.30 35.40
C GLN A 16 -46.22 15.48 34.12
N VAL A 17 -45.37 16.04 33.26
CA VAL A 17 -44.48 15.26 32.40
C VAL A 17 -43.13 15.15 33.12
N THR A 18 -42.79 13.93 33.55
CA THR A 18 -41.43 13.55 33.91
C THR A 18 -40.60 13.51 32.62
N ASP A 19 -39.79 14.55 32.38
CA ASP A 19 -38.78 14.52 31.31
C ASP A 19 -37.58 13.70 31.80
N THR A 20 -37.70 12.38 31.76
CA THR A 20 -36.54 11.49 31.82
C THR A 20 -35.92 11.39 30.43
N ARG A 21 -35.17 12.42 30.03
CA ARG A 21 -34.14 12.28 29.00
C ARG A 21 -32.77 12.27 29.66
N PRO A 22 -32.12 11.11 29.85
CA PRO A 22 -30.68 11.12 29.93
C PRO A 22 -30.18 11.38 28.51
N CYS A 23 -30.13 12.65 28.08
CA CYS A 23 -29.29 13.03 26.94
C CYS A 23 -27.84 13.06 27.44
N SER A 24 -27.32 11.90 27.82
CA SER A 24 -25.88 11.75 28.01
C SER A 24 -25.27 11.72 26.63
N SER A 25 -24.96 12.89 26.06
CA SER A 25 -24.14 12.96 24.87
C SER A 25 -22.84 12.22 25.17
N LEU A 26 -22.54 11.19 24.38
CA LEU A 26 -21.33 10.40 24.54
C LEU A 26 -20.13 11.36 24.48
N ARG A 27 -19.26 11.28 25.47
CA ARG A 27 -18.11 12.18 25.62
C ARG A 27 -16.86 11.34 25.71
N ILE A 28 -15.93 11.56 24.79
CA ILE A 28 -14.68 10.80 24.73
C ILE A 28 -13.53 11.75 25.06
N LYS A 29 -12.64 11.31 25.96
CA LYS A 29 -11.44 12.06 26.34
C LYS A 29 -10.31 11.77 25.35
N ALA A 30 -9.77 12.83 24.74
CA ALA A 30 -8.63 12.77 23.83
C ALA A 30 -7.29 12.65 24.59
N SER A 31 -6.23 12.32 23.86
CA SER A 31 -4.84 12.25 24.33
C SER A 31 -4.34 13.57 24.90
N CYS A 32 -4.87 14.69 24.39
CA CYS A 32 -4.61 16.04 24.89
C CYS A 32 -5.42 16.42 26.14
N GLY A 33 -6.15 15.47 26.73
CA GLY A 33 -6.92 15.65 27.97
C GLY A 33 -8.29 16.31 27.81
N HIS A 34 -8.59 16.86 26.63
CA HIS A 34 -9.85 17.54 26.33
C HIS A 34 -10.94 16.55 25.89
N ILE A 35 -12.20 16.93 26.11
CA ILE A 35 -13.37 16.10 25.77
C ILE A 35 -13.87 16.48 24.39
N ALA A 36 -14.11 15.49 23.55
CA ALA A 36 -14.79 15.64 22.27
C ALA A 36 -16.16 14.96 22.31
N GLU A 37 -17.15 15.61 21.68
CA GLU A 37 -18.42 14.98 21.34
C GLU A 37 -18.27 14.29 19.97
N PRO A 38 -18.45 12.96 19.86
CA PRO A 38 -18.14 12.20 18.65
C PRO A 38 -18.88 12.67 17.40
N LEU A 39 -20.17 12.99 17.50
CA LEU A 39 -20.99 13.38 16.34
C LEU A 39 -20.57 14.74 15.78
N SER A 40 -20.35 15.72 16.65
CA SER A 40 -19.84 17.04 16.24
C SER A 40 -18.43 16.92 15.66
N LEU A 41 -17.57 16.09 16.25
CA LEU A 41 -16.22 15.86 15.75
C LEU A 41 -16.23 15.17 14.39
N LYS A 42 -17.09 14.16 14.20
CA LYS A 42 -17.32 13.46 12.93
C LYS A 42 -17.68 14.44 11.82
N ALA A 43 -18.68 15.30 12.06
CA ALA A 43 -19.12 16.30 11.08
C ALA A 43 -18.01 17.31 10.75
N TRP A 44 -17.25 17.75 11.77
CA TRP A 44 -16.13 18.66 11.60
C TRP A 44 -14.98 18.03 10.80
N ALA A 45 -14.58 16.80 11.13
CA ALA A 45 -13.52 16.09 10.42
C ALA A 45 -13.90 15.83 8.96
N LYS A 46 -15.16 15.47 8.70
CA LYS A 46 -15.71 15.34 7.35
C LYS A 46 -15.55 16.65 6.56
N SER A 47 -15.98 17.78 7.13
CA SER A 47 -15.91 19.08 6.47
C SER A 47 -14.47 19.49 6.14
N ARG A 48 -13.51 19.18 7.02
CA ARG A 48 -12.07 19.39 6.77
C ARG A 48 -11.60 18.62 5.53
N ILE A 49 -11.86 17.31 5.49
CA ILE A 49 -11.42 16.46 4.37
C ILE A 49 -12.09 16.87 3.06
N ASP A 50 -13.39 17.18 3.10
CA ASP A 50 -14.14 17.63 1.91
C ASP A 50 -13.63 18.97 1.36
N THR A 51 -13.01 19.80 2.20
CA THR A 51 -12.39 21.08 1.80
C THR A 51 -10.89 20.97 1.52
N GLY A 52 -10.35 19.75 1.49
CA GLY A 52 -8.94 19.48 1.18
C GLY A 52 -7.98 19.67 2.36
N ILE A 53 -8.50 19.78 3.59
CA ILE A 53 -7.69 19.95 4.80
C ILE A 53 -7.52 18.60 5.50
N HIS A 54 -6.27 18.17 5.67
CA HIS A 54 -5.91 16.91 6.38
C HIS A 54 -5.36 17.11 7.80
N SER A 55 -5.37 18.35 8.32
CA SER A 55 -4.96 18.64 9.71
C SER A 55 -6.15 18.65 10.66
N PHE A 56 -5.97 18.05 11.83
CA PHE A 56 -6.99 17.84 12.84
C PHE A 56 -6.53 18.31 14.24
N PRO A 57 -6.39 19.63 14.45
CA PRO A 57 -6.02 20.17 15.75
C PRO A 57 -7.19 20.09 16.74
N CYS A 58 -6.86 19.81 18.01
CA CYS A 58 -7.81 19.91 19.11
C CYS A 58 -8.47 21.29 19.13
N GLN A 59 -9.79 21.34 19.20
CA GLN A 59 -10.53 22.60 19.13
C GLN A 59 -10.23 23.54 20.31
N THR A 60 -9.82 23.00 21.46
CA THR A 60 -9.47 23.77 22.67
C THR A 60 -7.99 24.14 22.73
N CYS A 61 -7.08 23.16 22.73
CA CYS A 61 -5.64 23.41 22.95
C CYS A 61 -4.80 23.47 21.67
N LYS A 62 -5.41 23.25 20.50
CA LYS A 62 -4.78 23.26 19.17
C LYS A 62 -3.68 22.22 18.95
N LYS A 63 -3.44 21.30 19.90
CA LYS A 63 -2.56 20.14 19.70
C LYS A 63 -3.08 19.28 18.55
N GLU A 64 -2.22 18.93 17.61
CA GLU A 64 -2.56 18.10 16.46
C GLU A 64 -2.90 16.67 16.89
N TRP A 65 -4.02 16.14 16.38
CA TRP A 65 -4.38 14.74 16.51
C TRP A 65 -3.99 13.98 15.25
N VAL A 66 -3.41 12.79 15.44
CA VAL A 66 -3.21 11.86 14.33
C VAL A 66 -4.55 11.32 13.85
N TRP A 67 -4.63 10.98 12.56
CA TRP A 67 -5.84 10.44 11.95
C TRP A 67 -6.46 9.27 12.75
N GLN A 68 -5.63 8.36 13.27
CA GLN A 68 -6.08 7.22 14.07
C GLN A 68 -6.83 7.66 15.34
N GLU A 69 -6.40 8.76 15.97
CA GLU A 69 -7.07 9.35 17.13
C GLU A 69 -8.39 10.00 16.71
N VAL A 70 -8.42 10.71 15.57
CA VAL A 70 -9.67 11.27 15.03
C VAL A 70 -10.70 10.18 14.75
N CYS A 71 -10.29 9.04 14.18
CA CYS A 71 -11.19 7.90 13.98
C CYS A 71 -11.74 7.36 15.29
N LYS A 72 -10.88 7.21 16.30
CA LYS A 72 -11.27 6.74 17.64
C LYS A 72 -12.28 7.69 18.31
N LEU A 73 -12.06 8.99 18.19
CA LEU A 73 -12.90 10.02 18.81
C LEU A 73 -14.23 10.23 18.07
N SER A 74 -14.25 10.07 16.75
CA SER A 74 -15.41 10.38 15.89
C SER A 74 -16.38 9.21 15.69
N LEU A 75 -15.97 7.98 16.04
CA LEU A 75 -16.76 6.75 15.86
C LEU A 75 -17.29 6.62 14.42
N PHE A 76 -16.41 6.78 13.43
CA PHE A 76 -16.75 6.52 12.03
C PHE A 76 -17.21 5.07 11.85
N THR A 77 -18.21 4.85 10.99
CA THR A 77 -18.47 3.51 10.46
C THR A 77 -17.33 3.09 9.54
N GLU A 78 -17.27 1.81 9.19
CA GLU A 78 -16.25 1.30 8.26
C GLU A 78 -16.36 1.98 6.89
N GLU A 79 -17.57 2.16 6.37
CA GLU A 79 -17.82 2.79 5.07
C GLU A 79 -17.44 4.27 5.06
N GLU A 80 -17.75 4.99 6.15
CA GLU A 80 -17.36 6.39 6.32
C GLU A 80 -15.83 6.51 6.34
N ARG A 81 -15.17 5.65 7.12
CA ARG A 81 -13.72 5.64 7.24
C ARG A 81 -13.06 5.37 5.90
N ASP A 82 -13.51 4.36 5.17
CA ASP A 82 -12.97 4.01 3.85
C ASP A 82 -13.11 5.17 2.85
N CYS A 83 -14.24 5.88 2.87
CA CYS A 83 -14.46 7.05 2.03
C CYS A 83 -13.47 8.18 2.37
N TYR A 84 -13.29 8.48 3.65
CA TYR A 84 -12.40 9.55 4.12
C TYR A 84 -10.93 9.20 3.90
N GLU A 85 -10.52 7.95 4.14
CA GLU A 85 -9.15 7.50 3.92
C GLU A 85 -8.76 7.53 2.44
N LYS A 86 -9.68 7.19 1.52
CA LYS A 86 -9.44 7.36 0.07
C LYS A 86 -9.16 8.82 -0.29
N LYS A 87 -9.93 9.76 0.26
CA LYS A 87 -9.71 11.20 0.04
C LYS A 87 -8.40 11.68 0.65
N LEU A 88 -8.07 11.24 1.86
CA LEU A 88 -6.80 11.58 2.51
C LEU A 88 -5.62 11.08 1.68
N VAL A 89 -5.66 9.84 1.20
CA VAL A 89 -4.61 9.29 0.32
C VAL A 89 -4.42 10.14 -0.94
N GLU A 90 -5.50 10.63 -1.56
CA GLU A 90 -5.37 11.54 -2.72
C GLU A 90 -4.77 12.90 -2.31
N LEU A 91 -5.22 13.48 -1.19
CA LEU A 91 -4.70 14.75 -0.67
C LEU A 91 -3.23 14.66 -0.25
N THR A 92 -2.76 13.48 0.13
CA THR A 92 -1.40 13.22 0.64
C THR A 92 -0.62 12.32 -0.30
N LYS A 93 -0.95 12.27 -1.59
CA LYS A 93 -0.32 11.35 -2.55
C LYS A 93 1.20 11.51 -2.65
N ASP A 94 1.69 12.74 -2.46
CA ASP A 94 3.11 13.07 -2.48
C ASP A 94 3.78 12.86 -1.10
N ASP A 95 3.00 12.65 -0.03
CA ASP A 95 3.48 12.43 1.33
C ASP A 95 3.39 10.95 1.73
N THR A 96 4.33 10.18 1.18
CA THR A 96 4.53 8.76 1.56
C THR A 96 5.26 8.59 2.89
N ALA A 97 5.76 9.68 3.48
CA ALA A 97 6.51 9.66 4.72
C ALA A 97 5.60 9.62 5.96
N SER A 98 4.43 10.28 5.87
CA SER A 98 3.49 10.41 6.98
C SER A 98 2.32 9.44 6.91
N TYR A 99 1.89 8.98 5.72
CA TYR A 99 0.69 8.13 5.59
C TYR A 99 0.98 6.80 4.90
N LYS A 100 0.58 5.70 5.55
CA LYS A 100 0.62 4.34 4.97
C LYS A 100 -0.58 3.52 5.44
N LYS A 101 -0.91 2.47 4.69
CA LYS A 101 -1.91 1.49 5.12
C LYS A 101 -1.29 0.46 6.06
N CYS A 102 -1.99 0.14 7.14
CA CYS A 102 -1.62 -0.94 8.05
C CYS A 102 -1.50 -2.27 7.26
N PRO A 103 -0.42 -3.06 7.45
CA PRO A 103 -0.23 -4.30 6.70
C PRO A 103 -1.23 -5.42 7.07
N ASP A 104 -1.97 -5.28 8.17
CA ASP A 104 -2.91 -6.28 8.69
C ASP A 104 -4.37 -5.91 8.36
N CYS A 105 -4.83 -4.71 8.75
CA CYS A 105 -6.23 -4.29 8.55
C CYS A 105 -6.46 -3.35 7.36
N ASN A 106 -5.41 -2.94 6.63
CA ASN A 106 -5.46 -1.99 5.51
C ASN A 106 -5.97 -0.56 5.81
N TYR A 107 -6.33 -0.25 7.04
CA TYR A 107 -6.68 1.12 7.41
C TYR A 107 -5.48 2.06 7.34
N LEU A 108 -5.75 3.33 7.06
CA LEU A 108 -4.77 4.39 7.00
C LEU A 108 -4.20 4.69 8.40
N VAL A 109 -2.88 4.79 8.45
CA VAL A 109 -2.10 5.07 9.64
C VAL A 109 -1.24 6.29 9.33
N GLN A 110 -1.35 7.31 10.18
CA GLN A 110 -0.48 8.48 10.14
C GLN A 110 0.67 8.33 11.13
N ARG A 111 1.88 8.60 10.67
CA ARG A 111 3.09 8.70 11.49
C ARG A 111 3.47 10.18 11.61
N VAL A 112 3.75 10.61 12.85
CA VAL A 112 4.13 12.01 13.15
C VAL A 112 5.63 12.23 13.04
N ASP A 113 6.41 11.25 13.52
CA ASP A 113 7.86 11.32 13.56
C ASP A 113 8.45 10.42 12.45
N PRO A 114 9.06 11.00 11.39
CA PRO A 114 9.65 10.24 10.29
C PRO A 114 10.80 9.31 10.72
N ASP A 115 11.48 9.61 11.83
CA ASP A 115 12.60 8.83 12.33
C ASP A 115 12.14 7.62 13.16
N ASN A 116 10.88 7.63 13.61
CA ASN A 116 10.30 6.53 14.34
C ASN A 116 9.80 5.45 13.38
N LEU A 117 10.49 4.31 13.31
CA LEU A 117 10.06 3.18 12.47
C LEU A 117 8.96 2.35 13.12
N CYS A 118 8.74 2.45 14.43
CA CYS A 118 7.74 1.67 15.16
C CYS A 118 6.40 2.39 15.21
N VAL A 119 5.43 1.92 14.43
CA VAL A 119 4.11 2.55 14.36
C VAL A 119 3.03 1.60 14.87
N GLU A 120 2.17 2.14 15.74
CA GLU A 120 1.01 1.43 16.26
C GLU A 120 -0.19 1.56 15.32
N CYS A 121 -0.91 0.45 15.10
CA CYS A 121 -2.25 0.49 14.55
C CYS A 121 -3.30 0.34 15.66
N LEU A 122 -3.92 1.44 16.05
CA LEU A 122 -4.95 1.45 17.12
C LEU A 122 -6.11 0.47 16.84
N SER A 123 -6.50 0.30 15.57
CA SER A 123 -7.58 -0.61 15.19
C SER A 123 -7.19 -2.08 15.41
N CYS A 124 -6.00 -2.50 14.95
CA CYS A 124 -5.50 -3.85 15.23
C CYS A 124 -5.26 -4.06 16.72
N SER A 125 -4.72 -3.06 17.43
CA SER A 125 -4.52 -3.14 18.89
C SER A 125 -5.84 -3.44 19.62
N ASN A 126 -6.91 -2.74 19.24
CA ASN A 126 -8.23 -2.93 19.82
C ASN A 126 -8.82 -4.31 19.51
N VAL A 127 -8.77 -4.75 18.24
CA VAL A 127 -9.33 -6.05 17.82
C VAL A 127 -8.57 -7.21 18.46
N LYS A 128 -7.24 -7.11 18.57
CA LYS A 128 -6.39 -8.17 19.14
C LYS A 128 -6.33 -8.14 20.67
N GLY A 129 -6.82 -7.08 21.31
CA GLY A 129 -6.72 -6.88 22.76
C GLY A 129 -5.28 -6.73 23.27
N LYS A 130 -4.32 -6.49 22.38
CA LYS A 130 -2.89 -6.29 22.70
C LYS A 130 -2.31 -5.26 21.76
N LEU A 131 -1.23 -4.58 22.19
CA LEU A 131 -0.50 -3.64 21.36
C LEU A 131 -0.06 -4.30 20.04
N TYR A 132 -0.47 -3.73 18.91
CA TYR A 132 -0.01 -4.15 17.59
C TYR A 132 0.81 -3.03 16.95
N GLN A 133 2.08 -3.35 16.70
CA GLN A 133 3.05 -2.44 16.11
C GLN A 133 3.70 -3.07 14.89
N PHE A 134 4.05 -2.23 13.92
CA PHE A 134 4.75 -2.65 12.71
C PHE A 134 5.85 -1.65 12.35
N CYS A 135 6.82 -2.14 11.59
CA CYS A 135 7.89 -1.33 11.01
C CYS A 135 7.36 -0.51 9.83
N TRP A 136 7.54 0.81 9.86
CA TRP A 136 7.12 1.73 8.80
C TRP A 136 7.80 1.44 7.46
N ASP A 137 9.02 0.92 7.47
CA ASP A 137 9.81 0.68 6.27
C ASP A 137 9.47 -0.66 5.62
N CYS A 138 9.66 -1.76 6.35
CA CYS A 138 9.43 -3.09 5.78
C CYS A 138 7.98 -3.59 5.91
N MET A 139 7.10 -2.84 6.58
CA MET A 139 5.67 -3.16 6.75
C MET A 139 5.41 -4.54 7.40
N ARG A 140 6.30 -4.97 8.31
CA ARG A 140 6.17 -6.22 9.08
C ARG A 140 6.00 -5.92 10.56
N GLU A 141 5.42 -6.86 11.31
CA GLU A 141 5.25 -6.74 12.77
C GLU A 141 6.59 -6.39 13.45
N TRP A 142 6.51 -5.53 14.47
CA TRP A 142 7.67 -5.01 15.17
C TRP A 142 8.28 -6.09 16.06
N ASN A 143 9.58 -6.37 15.89
CA ASN A 143 10.26 -7.49 16.55
C ASN A 143 11.39 -7.08 17.49
N ASN A 144 11.62 -5.78 17.71
CA ASN A 144 12.71 -5.30 18.57
C ASN A 144 12.29 -4.13 19.49
N PRO A 145 11.69 -4.42 20.64
CA PRO A 145 11.28 -3.39 21.60
C PRO A 145 12.45 -2.57 22.19
N ALA A 146 13.69 -3.08 22.12
CA ALA A 146 14.85 -2.47 22.76
C ALA A 146 15.51 -1.34 21.94
N SER A 147 15.19 -1.22 20.65
CA SER A 147 15.94 -0.37 19.71
C SER A 147 15.60 1.13 19.75
N GLN A 148 14.88 1.62 20.76
CA GLN A 148 14.31 2.99 20.76
C GLN A 148 13.56 3.33 19.45
N ASN A 149 12.90 2.34 18.84
CA ASN A 149 12.13 2.46 17.61
C ASN A 149 12.89 2.76 16.29
N THR A 150 14.22 2.63 16.25
CA THR A 150 15.02 2.87 15.03
C THR A 150 15.43 1.61 14.27
N ASP A 151 15.35 0.42 14.87
CA ASP A 151 15.65 -0.86 14.23
C ASP A 151 14.59 -1.90 14.60
N CYS A 152 13.80 -2.35 13.63
CA CYS A 152 12.71 -3.29 13.88
C CYS A 152 13.15 -4.74 14.17
N GLY A 153 14.42 -5.08 14.00
CA GLY A 153 14.95 -6.45 14.18
C GLY A 153 14.53 -7.45 13.09
N ASN A 154 13.81 -7.01 12.07
CA ASN A 154 13.39 -7.87 10.97
C ASN A 154 14.55 -8.11 9.99
N LYS A 155 14.84 -9.39 9.68
CA LYS A 155 15.84 -9.75 8.67
C LYS A 155 15.50 -9.13 7.32
N SER A 156 16.50 -8.57 6.64
CA SER A 156 16.35 -7.93 5.33
C SER A 156 15.35 -6.75 5.35
N CYS A 157 15.26 -6.01 6.47
CA CYS A 157 14.38 -4.84 6.58
C CYS A 157 14.66 -3.82 5.48
N SER A 158 15.92 -3.40 5.31
CA SER A 158 16.35 -2.44 4.29
C SER A 158 16.01 -2.89 2.86
N ILE A 159 16.29 -4.15 2.53
CA ILE A 159 15.98 -4.74 1.22
C ILE A 159 14.46 -4.75 0.98
N THR A 160 13.67 -5.16 1.99
CA THR A 160 12.21 -5.18 1.90
C THR A 160 11.66 -3.76 1.73
N ALA A 161 12.18 -2.80 2.48
CA ALA A 161 11.81 -1.40 2.39
C ALA A 161 12.04 -0.85 0.98
N MET A 162 13.22 -1.12 0.40
CA MET A 162 13.57 -0.73 -0.97
C MET A 162 12.60 -1.34 -2.01
N LEU A 163 12.26 -2.62 -1.90
CA LEU A 163 11.29 -3.27 -2.79
C LEU A 163 9.89 -2.67 -2.67
N LEU A 164 9.52 -2.19 -1.48
CA LEU A 164 8.24 -1.53 -1.23
C LEU A 164 8.23 -0.05 -1.64
N SER A 165 9.36 0.66 -1.66
CA SER A 165 9.40 2.10 -1.92
C SER A 165 9.95 2.49 -3.29
N CYS A 166 10.65 1.60 -3.99
CA CYS A 166 11.32 1.97 -5.24
C CYS A 166 10.35 2.52 -6.32
N PRO A 167 10.80 3.44 -7.18
CA PRO A 167 9.97 3.97 -8.27
C PRO A 167 9.47 2.89 -9.22
N LEU A 168 8.48 3.26 -10.03
CA LEU A 168 8.05 2.45 -11.17
C LEU A 168 8.82 2.87 -12.42
N ILE A 169 9.00 1.93 -13.35
CA ILE A 169 9.62 2.19 -14.65
C ILE A 169 8.65 2.97 -15.53
N GLU A 170 9.03 4.18 -15.94
CA GLU A 170 8.24 5.08 -16.79
C GLU A 170 8.67 4.99 -18.27
N ALA A 171 8.47 3.83 -18.88
CA ALA A 171 8.73 3.63 -20.31
C ALA A 171 7.51 2.96 -20.98
N PRO A 172 6.57 3.71 -21.59
CA PRO A 172 5.31 3.17 -22.11
C PRO A 172 5.47 2.12 -23.21
N ASN A 173 6.57 2.20 -23.98
CA ASN A 173 6.80 1.37 -25.16
C ASN A 173 7.58 0.08 -24.85
N ILE A 174 7.78 -0.26 -23.58
CA ILE A 174 8.46 -1.51 -23.19
C ILE A 174 7.54 -2.33 -22.30
N GLU A 175 7.66 -3.66 -22.38
CA GLU A 175 6.77 -4.58 -21.66
C GLU A 175 6.81 -4.42 -20.13
N VAL A 176 7.95 -3.97 -19.59
CA VAL A 176 8.14 -3.76 -18.16
C VAL A 176 7.66 -2.38 -17.67
N HIS A 177 6.96 -1.60 -18.50
CA HIS A 177 6.30 -0.36 -18.07
C HIS A 177 5.53 -0.56 -16.76
N GLN A 178 5.62 0.41 -15.83
CA GLN A 178 4.96 0.38 -14.52
C GLN A 178 5.39 -0.79 -13.60
N CYS A 179 6.46 -1.54 -13.92
CA CYS A 179 7.09 -2.44 -12.96
C CYS A 179 8.00 -1.68 -12.01
N PRO A 180 8.21 -2.14 -10.76
CA PRO A 180 9.25 -1.61 -9.88
C PRO A 180 10.64 -1.63 -10.53
N VAL A 181 11.41 -0.55 -10.39
CA VAL A 181 12.76 -0.41 -10.98
C VAL A 181 13.75 -1.47 -10.48
N VAL A 182 13.50 -2.02 -9.29
CA VAL A 182 14.27 -3.12 -8.71
C VAL A 182 13.31 -4.18 -8.20
N ARG A 183 13.64 -5.43 -8.48
CA ARG A 183 12.93 -6.63 -8.02
C ARG A 183 13.87 -7.58 -7.31
N ALA A 184 13.33 -8.45 -6.47
CA ALA A 184 14.07 -9.54 -5.86
C ALA A 184 13.89 -10.82 -6.68
N CYS A 185 14.98 -11.55 -6.91
CA CYS A 185 14.93 -12.88 -7.51
C CYS A 185 14.03 -13.80 -6.66
N PRO A 186 13.02 -14.46 -7.24
CA PRO A 186 12.15 -15.39 -6.51
C PRO A 186 12.89 -16.56 -5.87
N ASN A 187 14.05 -16.93 -6.44
CA ASN A 187 14.89 -18.04 -6.03
C ASN A 187 16.15 -17.64 -5.24
N CYS A 188 16.45 -16.38 -4.96
CA CYS A 188 17.58 -16.11 -4.04
C CYS A 188 17.49 -14.78 -3.31
N GLU A 189 16.39 -14.03 -3.52
CA GLU A 189 16.17 -12.68 -2.98
C GLU A 189 17.24 -11.65 -3.41
N THR A 190 18.17 -12.00 -4.30
CA THR A 190 19.13 -11.05 -4.88
C THR A 190 18.37 -9.98 -5.66
N LEU A 191 18.76 -8.72 -5.48
CA LEU A 191 18.17 -7.60 -6.20
C LEU A 191 18.59 -7.61 -7.67
N VAL A 192 17.60 -7.46 -8.54
CA VAL A 192 17.73 -7.49 -10.00
C VAL A 192 17.02 -6.26 -10.55
N SER A 193 17.67 -5.59 -11.50
CA SER A 193 17.08 -4.48 -12.28
C SER A 193 17.00 -4.89 -13.75
N HIS A 194 15.95 -4.44 -14.44
CA HIS A 194 15.81 -4.61 -15.88
C HIS A 194 16.62 -3.56 -16.64
N CYS A 195 17.26 -3.92 -17.76
CA CYS A 195 17.96 -2.96 -18.64
C CYS A 195 17.00 -2.06 -19.44
N GLN A 196 15.69 -2.26 -19.28
CA GLN A 196 14.61 -1.54 -19.97
C GLN A 196 14.63 -1.67 -21.50
N GLN A 197 15.24 -2.74 -22.00
CA GLN A 197 15.27 -3.08 -23.42
C GLN A 197 14.85 -4.54 -23.61
N GLY A 198 14.12 -4.85 -24.68
CA GLY A 198 13.75 -6.22 -25.04
C GLY A 198 12.69 -6.86 -24.13
N CYS A 199 12.76 -8.19 -24.06
CA CYS A 199 11.80 -9.08 -23.39
C CYS A 199 11.81 -8.92 -21.86
N PRO A 200 10.67 -9.07 -21.16
CA PRO A 200 10.57 -9.01 -19.71
C PRO A 200 11.28 -10.16 -18.99
N GLN A 201 11.77 -11.19 -19.68
CA GLN A 201 12.47 -12.30 -19.05
C GLN A 201 13.87 -11.88 -18.63
N VAL A 202 14.19 -12.07 -17.35
CA VAL A 202 15.52 -11.76 -16.81
C VAL A 202 16.15 -12.99 -16.16
N MET A 203 17.47 -13.04 -16.19
CA MET A 203 18.26 -14.04 -15.49
C MET A 203 18.87 -13.42 -14.23
N CYS A 204 18.71 -14.07 -13.08
CA CYS A 204 19.35 -13.61 -11.86
C CYS A 204 20.89 -13.74 -11.96
N PRO A 205 21.66 -12.67 -11.70
CA PRO A 205 23.13 -12.72 -11.82
C PRO A 205 23.80 -13.57 -10.73
N ASN A 206 23.08 -13.92 -9.65
CA ASN A 206 23.62 -14.69 -8.54
C ASN A 206 23.33 -16.19 -8.65
N CYS A 207 22.09 -16.58 -9.02
CA CYS A 207 21.70 -17.99 -9.06
C CYS A 207 21.25 -18.48 -10.44
N PHE A 208 21.34 -17.64 -11.48
CA PHE A 208 20.96 -17.93 -12.87
C PHE A 208 19.53 -18.41 -13.05
N TYR A 209 18.68 -18.17 -12.04
CA TYR A 209 17.27 -18.43 -12.13
C TYR A 209 16.63 -17.42 -13.07
N GLU A 210 16.01 -17.93 -14.14
CA GLU A 210 15.25 -17.13 -15.08
C GLU A 210 13.83 -16.93 -14.59
N PHE A 211 13.34 -15.70 -14.70
CA PHE A 211 11.98 -15.34 -14.34
C PHE A 211 11.51 -14.10 -15.09
N CYS A 212 10.20 -13.97 -15.24
CA CYS A 212 9.62 -12.78 -15.85
C CYS A 212 9.62 -11.62 -14.87
N TYR A 213 10.22 -10.51 -15.28
CA TYR A 213 10.30 -9.27 -14.51
C TYR A 213 8.92 -8.63 -14.30
N ARG A 214 7.89 -9.00 -15.05
CA ARG A 214 6.52 -8.51 -14.80
C ARG A 214 5.81 -9.30 -13.70
N CYS A 215 5.74 -10.62 -13.81
CA CYS A 215 4.93 -11.48 -12.92
C CYS A 215 5.72 -12.27 -11.87
N LEU A 216 7.05 -12.31 -11.97
CA LEU A 216 7.96 -13.10 -11.12
C LEU A 216 7.85 -14.63 -11.29
N GLY A 217 7.15 -15.10 -12.32
CA GLY A 217 7.00 -16.53 -12.65
C GLY A 217 8.15 -17.08 -13.49
N ILE A 218 8.35 -18.41 -13.40
CA ILE A 218 9.37 -19.17 -14.16
C ILE A 218 9.00 -19.27 -15.63
N GLU A 219 7.74 -19.62 -15.92
CA GLU A 219 7.24 -19.89 -17.28
C GLU A 219 6.92 -18.62 -18.08
N GLY A 220 7.31 -17.44 -17.56
CA GLY A 220 7.13 -16.16 -18.23
C GLY A 220 5.70 -15.86 -18.66
N CYS A 221 5.52 -14.80 -19.44
CA CYS A 221 4.36 -14.75 -20.33
C CYS A 221 4.56 -15.82 -21.38
N LYS A 222 3.71 -16.83 -21.40
CA LYS A 222 3.56 -17.61 -22.63
C LYS A 222 2.98 -16.63 -23.65
N PHE A 223 3.71 -16.43 -24.75
CA PHE A 223 3.14 -15.85 -25.95
C PHE A 223 1.81 -16.56 -26.21
N ALA A 224 0.74 -15.83 -26.53
CA ALA A 224 -0.40 -16.46 -27.16
C ALA A 224 0.16 -17.15 -28.40
N GLU A 225 0.14 -18.48 -28.40
CA GLU A 225 0.64 -19.28 -29.49
C GLU A 225 -0.10 -18.82 -30.74
N PHE A 226 0.67 -18.34 -31.73
CA PHE A 226 0.20 -17.99 -33.06
C PHE A 226 -0.65 -19.16 -33.54
N VAL A 227 -1.98 -19.01 -33.51
CA VAL A 227 -2.84 -19.93 -34.25
C VAL A 227 -2.55 -19.57 -35.70
N GLU A 228 -1.59 -20.28 -36.30
CA GLU A 228 -1.54 -20.41 -37.74
C GLU A 228 -2.91 -20.95 -38.13
N LEU A 229 -3.79 -20.05 -38.57
CA LEU A 229 -4.83 -20.43 -39.52
C LEU A 229 -4.04 -21.01 -40.68
N ARG A 230 -3.94 -22.33 -40.71
CA ARG A 230 -3.61 -23.03 -41.93
C ARG A 230 -4.76 -22.66 -42.86
N ASP A 231 -4.46 -21.77 -43.79
CA ASP A 231 -5.22 -21.66 -45.01
C ASP A 231 -5.11 -23.05 -45.65
N ASP A 232 -6.13 -23.87 -45.39
CA ASP A 232 -6.37 -25.05 -46.19
C ASP A 232 -6.72 -24.51 -47.57
N ASP A 233 -5.72 -24.57 -48.46
CA ASP A 233 -5.85 -24.35 -49.89
C ASP A 233 -7.08 -25.10 -50.41
N ASP A 234 -8.16 -24.38 -50.68
CA ASP A 234 -9.18 -24.78 -51.64
C ASP A 234 -9.48 -23.54 -52.50
N ASP A 235 -8.94 -23.62 -53.72
CA ASP A 235 -9.13 -22.82 -54.92
C ASP A 235 -10.41 -21.93 -54.97
N ASP A 236 -10.25 -20.64 -55.26
CA ASP A 236 -10.80 -19.96 -56.45
C ASP A 236 -10.73 -18.41 -56.32
N ASP A 237 -10.08 -17.80 -57.32
CA ASP A 237 -10.29 -16.48 -57.93
C ASP A 237 -10.65 -15.25 -57.06
N ASP A 238 -9.71 -14.29 -56.94
CA ASP A 238 -9.79 -12.92 -57.49
C ASP A 238 -8.88 -11.92 -56.74
N ASP A 239 -8.24 -11.05 -57.52
CA ASP A 239 -7.33 -9.97 -57.12
C ASP A 239 -7.95 -9.00 -56.08
N ASP A 240 -7.32 -8.90 -54.90
CA ASP A 240 -7.14 -7.65 -54.14
C ASP A 240 -6.16 -7.89 -52.97
N ASP A 241 -4.87 -7.59 -53.20
CA ASP A 241 -3.83 -7.56 -52.16
C ASP A 241 -4.00 -6.29 -51.31
N ASP A 242 -4.90 -6.37 -50.34
CA ASP A 242 -4.85 -5.58 -49.11
C ASP A 242 -4.50 -6.55 -47.97
N SER A 243 -3.25 -6.99 -47.91
CA SER A 243 -2.71 -7.61 -46.71
C SER A 243 -2.74 -6.61 -45.55
N VAL A 244 -3.86 -6.59 -44.84
CA VAL A 244 -3.98 -5.95 -43.54
C VAL A 244 -3.04 -6.74 -42.61
N TYR A 245 -1.80 -6.28 -42.51
CA TYR A 245 -0.93 -6.60 -41.38
C TYR A 245 -1.65 -6.06 -40.15
N GLU A 246 -2.55 -6.84 -39.56
CA GLU A 246 -3.00 -6.56 -38.21
C GLU A 246 -1.75 -6.62 -37.35
N ASP A 247 -1.36 -5.45 -36.86
CA ASP A 247 -0.32 -5.24 -35.87
C ASP A 247 -0.73 -6.08 -34.65
N LEU A 248 -0.35 -7.37 -34.66
CA LEU A 248 -0.49 -8.30 -33.55
C LEU A 248 0.44 -7.81 -32.47
N ASN A 249 -0.05 -6.81 -31.77
CA ASN A 249 0.61 -6.20 -30.65
C ASN A 249 0.75 -7.32 -29.62
N ASP A 250 1.97 -7.84 -29.57
CA ASP A 250 2.50 -8.93 -28.78
C ASP A 250 2.41 -8.62 -27.28
N PHE A 251 1.17 -8.55 -26.79
CA PHE A 251 0.87 -8.22 -25.42
C PHE A 251 0.99 -9.48 -24.58
N CYS A 252 2.18 -9.71 -24.05
CA CYS A 252 2.45 -10.61 -22.94
C CYS A 252 1.33 -10.51 -21.86
N GLU A 253 0.51 -11.57 -21.74
CA GLU A 253 -0.75 -11.61 -20.96
C GLU A 253 -0.56 -11.74 -19.44
N CYS A 254 0.68 -11.80 -18.93
CA CYS A 254 0.87 -12.04 -17.50
C CYS A 254 0.43 -10.84 -16.64
N ILE A 255 -0.18 -11.16 -15.50
CA ILE A 255 -0.55 -10.17 -14.48
C ILE A 255 0.73 -9.57 -13.89
N ARG A 256 0.88 -8.25 -14.00
CA ARG A 256 1.99 -7.52 -13.40
C ARG A 256 1.95 -7.69 -11.88
N ALA A 257 2.97 -8.35 -11.33
CA ALA A 257 3.17 -8.42 -9.90
C ALA A 257 3.49 -7.01 -9.38
N GLY A 258 2.79 -6.59 -8.33
CA GLY A 258 3.06 -5.33 -7.65
C GLY A 258 4.41 -5.34 -6.91
N ARG A 259 4.52 -4.43 -5.95
CA ARG A 259 5.69 -4.31 -5.07
C ARG A 259 5.93 -5.59 -4.27
N GLN A 260 7.17 -6.08 -4.27
CA GLN A 260 7.51 -7.38 -3.68
C GLN A 260 7.68 -7.31 -2.16
N LYS A 261 7.18 -8.36 -1.48
CA LYS A 261 7.44 -8.63 -0.07
C LYS A 261 8.29 -9.90 0.02
N ILE A 262 9.54 -9.78 0.48
CA ILE A 262 10.37 -10.94 0.76
C ILE A 262 10.10 -11.45 2.18
N THR A 263 10.05 -12.77 2.34
CA THR A 263 9.78 -13.41 3.64
C THR A 263 11.05 -13.96 4.29
N GLY A 264 12.20 -13.88 3.61
CA GLY A 264 13.48 -14.36 4.12
C GLY A 264 13.60 -15.89 4.06
N ARG A 265 12.98 -16.53 3.05
CA ARG A 265 13.05 -18.00 2.92
C ARG A 265 14.46 -18.41 2.54
N LYS A 266 15.16 -19.06 3.48
CA LYS A 266 16.42 -19.77 3.24
C LYS A 266 16.12 -21.13 2.60
N ASN A 267 15.86 -21.24 1.31
CA ASN A 267 15.84 -22.57 0.67
C ASN A 267 16.10 -22.43 -0.82
N TYR A 268 17.38 -22.37 -1.18
CA TYR A 268 17.74 -22.30 -2.59
C TYR A 268 18.75 -23.39 -2.89
N LYS A 269 18.29 -24.40 -3.63
CA LYS A 269 19.16 -25.33 -4.32
C LYS A 269 19.76 -24.56 -5.49
N ILE A 270 21.08 -24.40 -5.48
CA ILE A 270 21.84 -23.92 -6.64
C ILE A 270 21.50 -24.86 -7.81
N ASN A 271 21.26 -24.30 -9.00
CA ASN A 271 21.05 -25.10 -10.20
C ASN A 271 22.24 -26.08 -10.34
N PRO A 272 22.04 -27.41 -10.33
CA PRO A 272 23.13 -28.38 -10.43
C PRO A 272 23.88 -28.30 -11.77
N ASN A 273 23.33 -27.59 -12.77
CA ASN A 273 23.98 -27.32 -14.05
C ASN A 273 24.89 -26.07 -14.02
N TYR A 274 25.08 -25.42 -12.86
CA TYR A 274 26.05 -24.35 -12.72
C TYR A 274 27.48 -24.90 -12.83
N LYS A 275 28.08 -24.71 -14.00
CA LYS A 275 29.53 -24.77 -14.17
C LYS A 275 30.04 -23.32 -14.06
N LEU A 276 30.91 -23.06 -13.09
CA LEU A 276 31.80 -21.91 -13.17
C LEU A 276 32.52 -22.01 -14.52
N ASP A 277 32.48 -20.97 -15.34
CA ASP A 277 33.45 -20.79 -16.42
C ASP A 277 34.82 -20.64 -15.75
N ARG A 278 35.43 -21.78 -15.41
CA ARG A 278 36.88 -21.88 -15.32
C ARG A 278 37.33 -21.94 -16.76
N ASP A 279 37.64 -20.78 -17.33
CA ASP A 279 38.62 -20.60 -18.41
C ASP A 279 38.74 -19.11 -18.77
N LEU A 280 39.38 -18.34 -17.89
CA LEU A 280 40.18 -17.18 -18.27
C LEU A 280 41.39 -17.10 -17.32
N THR A 281 42.18 -18.17 -17.28
CA THR A 281 43.58 -18.08 -16.83
C THR A 281 44.43 -18.96 -17.72
N ASP A 282 45.46 -18.33 -18.30
CA ASP A 282 46.66 -18.89 -18.90
C ASP A 282 46.65 -19.15 -20.42
N SER A 283 46.80 -18.05 -21.18
CA SER A 283 47.89 -17.96 -22.16
C SER A 283 48.26 -16.50 -22.48
N GLU A 284 49.41 -16.10 -21.93
CA GLU A 284 50.45 -15.23 -22.53
C GLU A 284 50.11 -13.73 -22.77
N VAL A 285 50.52 -12.81 -21.88
CA VAL A 285 51.81 -12.06 -21.83
C VAL A 285 51.83 -10.79 -22.70
N GLU A 286 52.11 -9.68 -22.02
CA GLU A 286 52.59 -8.35 -22.47
C GLU A 286 51.59 -7.31 -23.03
N GLY A 287 51.36 -6.28 -22.21
CA GLY A 287 50.72 -5.02 -22.61
C GLY A 287 50.45 -4.12 -21.41
N ASP A 288 51.48 -3.36 -21.00
CA ASP A 288 51.39 -2.28 -20.01
C ASP A 288 50.19 -1.34 -20.27
N PHE A 289 49.23 -1.27 -19.35
CA PHE A 289 48.39 -0.09 -19.19
C PHE A 289 48.12 0.20 -17.72
N ASN A 290 48.97 1.08 -17.17
CA ASN A 290 48.71 1.81 -15.94
C ASN A 290 47.43 2.66 -16.10
N TYR A 291 46.40 2.40 -15.30
CA TYR A 291 45.44 3.45 -14.94
C TYR A 291 45.47 3.69 -13.44
N ARG A 292 46.09 4.82 -13.12
CA ARG A 292 46.18 5.48 -11.83
C ARG A 292 44.80 6.11 -11.55
N PHE A 293 44.18 5.75 -10.44
CA PHE A 293 43.03 6.48 -9.90
C PHE A 293 43.49 7.88 -9.46
N SER A 294 42.86 8.90 -10.06
CA SER A 294 42.66 10.25 -9.52
C SER A 294 41.20 10.59 -9.76
#